data_AF-A0A8S3D0B8-F1
#
_entry.id   AF-A0A8S3D0B8-F1
#
_cell.length_a   1.000
_cell.length_b   1.000
_cell.length_c   1.000
_cell.angle_alpha   90.00
_cell.angle_beta   90.00
_cell.angle_gamma   90.00
#
_symmetry.space_group_name_H-M   'P 1'
#
loop_
_entity.id
_entity.type
_entity.pdbx_description
1 polymer ?
#
loop_
_entity_poly.entity_id
_entity_poly.type
_entity_poly.pdbx_seq_one_letter_code
_entity_poly.pdbx_strand_id
1 'polypeptide(L)' 'MDLVLGGLKWSCALVYLDDIIVYSTSFDDHLYHLELVLQQIQQSGLTLKID' A
#
# COMPACT_ATOMS: atom_id res chain seq x y z
N MET A 1 -4.93 8.57 4.27
CA MET A 1 -4.44 7.19 4.12
C MET A 1 -4.25 6.43 5.43
N ASP A 2 -4.02 7.07 6.58
CA ASP A 2 -3.88 6.37 7.88
C ASP A 2 -5.06 5.47 8.26
N LEU A 3 -6.30 5.86 7.93
CA LEU A 3 -7.50 5.04 8.19
C LEU A 3 -7.64 3.85 7.22
N VAL A 4 -7.03 3.94 6.03
CA VAL A 4 -7.13 2.94 4.97
C VAL A 4 -6.00 1.93 5.11
N LEU A 5 -4.76 2.40 5.26
CA LEU A 5 -3.56 1.57 5.33
C LEU A 5 -3.05 1.37 6.76
N GLY A 6 -3.79 1.77 7.79
CA GLY A 6 -3.34 1.74 9.19
C GLY A 6 -2.85 0.38 9.68
N GLY A 7 -3.42 -0.72 9.16
CA GLY A 7 -2.97 -2.10 9.46
C GLY A 7 -1.75 -2.58 8.67
N LEU A 8 -1.42 -1.91 7.57
CA LEU A 8 -0.26 -2.20 6.71
C LEU A 8 0.89 -1.19 6.91
N LYS A 9 0.60 -0.11 7.65
CA LYS A 9 1.55 0.95 7.96
C LYS A 9 2.66 0.37 8.83
N TRP A 10 3.91 0.55 8.41
CA TRP A 10 5.13 0.08 9.09
C TRP A 10 5.42 -1.43 9.01
N SER A 11 4.55 -2.26 8.43
CA SER A 11 4.85 -3.66 8.14
C SER A 11 5.45 -3.83 6.75
N CYS A 12 4.75 -3.35 5.73
CA CYS A 12 5.17 -3.44 4.33
C CYS A 12 4.93 -2.14 3.52
N ALA A 13 4.35 -1.11 4.13
CA ALA A 13 4.08 0.17 3.48
C ALA A 13 4.43 1.36 4.38
N LEU A 14 5.08 2.37 3.78
CA LEU A 14 5.28 3.70 4.33
C LEU A 14 4.39 4.67 3.55
N VAL A 15 3.70 5.54 4.28
CA VAL A 15 2.72 6.46 3.70
C VAL A 15 3.12 7.89 4.06
N TYR A 16 3.24 8.75 3.06
CA TYR A 16 3.55 10.16 3.24
C TYR A 16 2.68 11.03 2.32
N LEU A 17 1.77 11.81 2.91
CA LEU A 17 0.78 12.61 2.18
C LEU A 17 -0.04 11.75 1.18
N ASP A 18 0.26 11.87 -0.11
CA ASP A 18 -0.41 11.18 -1.22
C ASP A 18 0.41 10.00 -1.77
N ASP A 19 1.67 9.87 -1.34
CA ASP A 19 2.58 8.83 -1.83
C ASP A 19 2.63 7.63 -0.87
N ILE A 20 2.67 6.43 -1.47
CA ILE A 20 2.83 5.17 -0.76
C ILE A 20 4.10 4.50 -1.27
N ILE A 21 5.01 4.20 -0.35
CA ILE A 21 6.19 3.38 -0.62
C ILE A 21 5.91 1.99 -0.08
N VAL A 22 5.88 0.98 -0.96
CA VAL A 22 5.81 -0.43 -0.58
C VAL A 22 7.24 -0.98 -0.55
N TYR A 23 7.61 -1.73 0.47
CA TYR A 23 8.96 -2.30 0.61
C TYR A 23 8.90 -3.75 1.06
N SER A 24 9.88 -4.56 0.64
CA SER A 24 9.91 -6.01 0.88
C SER A 24 11.32 -6.58 0.75
N THR A 25 11.54 -7.77 1.32
CA THR A 25 12.84 -8.46 1.33
C THR A 25 13.13 -9.25 0.05
N SER A 26 12.09 -9.80 -0.59
CA SER A 26 12.17 -10.53 -1.85
C SER A 26 11.17 -9.99 -2.86
N PHE A 27 11.35 -10.34 -4.13
CA PHE A 27 10.42 -9.95 -5.19
C PHE A 27 9.04 -10.60 -5.02
N ASP A 28 9.01 -11.87 -4.62
CA ASP A 28 7.75 -12.60 -4.38
C ASP A 28 6.96 -11.97 -3.21
N ASP A 29 7.65 -11.63 -2.11
CA ASP A 29 7.03 -10.90 -1.00
C ASP A 29 6.53 -9.52 -1.46
N HIS A 30 7.27 -8.88 -2.37
CA HIS A 30 6.90 -7.58 -2.90
C HIS A 30 5.60 -7.61 -3.69
N LEU A 31 5.40 -8.64 -4.52
CA LEU A 31 4.15 -8.84 -5.25
C LEU A 31 2.97 -9.05 -4.29
N TYR A 32 3.17 -9.86 -3.25
CA TYR A 32 2.15 -10.09 -2.22
C TYR A 32 1.79 -8.80 -1.46
N HIS A 33 2.79 -8.02 -1.03
CA HIS A 33 2.54 -6.74 -0.35
C HIS A 33 1.87 -5.72 -1.27
N LEU A 34 2.25 -5.67 -2.55
CA LEU A 34 1.57 -4.84 -3.55
C LEU A 34 0.10 -5.21 -3.68
N GLU A 35 -0.22 -6.49 -3.78
CA GLU A 35 -1.60 -6.96 -3.84
C GLU A 35 -2.40 -6.51 -2.62
N LEU A 36 -1.87 -6.69 -1.41
CA LEU A 36 -2.53 -6.25 -0.18
C LEU A 36 -2.81 -4.74 -0.16
N VAL A 37 -1.81 -3.93 -0.52
CA VAL A 37 -1.92 -2.46 -0.54
C VAL A 37 -2.97 -2.03 -1.57
N LEU A 38 -2.92 -2.59 -2.78
CA LEU A 38 -3.86 -2.26 -3.86
C LEU A 38 -5.29 -2.69 -3.53
N GLN A 39 -5.48 -3.88 -2.93
CA GLN A 39 -6.79 -4.33 -2.46
C GLN A 39 -7.36 -3.39 -1.40
N GLN A 40 -6.55 -2.96 -0.44
CA GLN A 40 -6.99 -2.06 0.61
C GLN A 40 -7.42 -0.69 0.07
N ILE A 41 -6.68 -0.16 -0.91
CA ILE A 41 -7.04 1.09 -1.61
C ILE A 41 -8.37 0.91 -2.34
N GLN A 42 -8.54 -0.18 -3.07
CA GLN A 42 -9.78 -0.50 -3.78
C GLN A 42 -10.98 -0.61 -2.84
N GLN A 43 -10.83 -1.31 -1.70
CA GLN A 43 -11.89 -1.47 -0.70
C GLN A 43 -12.29 -0.15 -0.04
N SER A 44 -11.37 0.81 0.05
CA SER A 44 -11.65 2.14 0.60
C SER A 44 -12.38 3.08 -0.38
N GLY A 45 -12.55 2.67 -1.64
CA GLY A 45 -13.15 3.50 -2.69
C GLY A 45 -12.22 4.60 -3.21
N LEU A 46 -10.92 4.51 -2.92
CA LEU A 46 -9.90 5.41 -3.44
C LEU A 46 -9.34 4.87 -4.77
N THR A 47 -8.86 5.79 -5.62
CA THR A 47 -8.22 5.46 -6.90
C THR A 47 -6.81 6.03 -6.95
N LEU A 48 -5.88 5.26 -7.52
CA LEU A 48 -4.52 5.74 -7.78
C LEU A 48 -4.47 6.60 -9.03
N LYS A 49 -3.70 7.69 -8.98
CA LYS A 49 -3.40 8.52 -10.15
C LYS A 49 -2.17 7.95 -10.84
N ILE A 50 -2.29 7.64 -12.14
CA ILE A 50 -1.18 7.24 -13.00
C ILE A 50 -0.70 8.52 -13.67
N ASP A 51 0.26 9.22 -13.07
CA ASP A 51 1.00 10.31 -13.72
C ASP A 51 2.28 9.76 -14.38
#